data_AF-W7QQG3-F1
#
_entry.id   AF-W7QQG3-F1
#
_cell.length_a   1.000
_cell.length_b   1.000
_cell.length_c   1.000
_cell.angle_alpha   90.00
_cell.angle_beta   90.00
_cell.angle_gamma   90.00
#
_symmetry.space_group_name_H-M   'P 1'
#
loop_
_entity.id
_entity.type
_entity.pdbx_description
1 polymer ?
#
loop_
_entity_poly.entity_id
_entity_poly.type
_entity_poly.pdbx_seq_one_letter_code
_entity_poly.pdbx_strand_id
1 'polypeptide(L)'
;RVLHPDVELDELLGALAGILRRAELNQAHHIGREVLSTRERMLAIMERLTHEHYTSFEALFTLEEGRAGVIVTFMAILELAKEAMIEIVQNAPLSPIHVRARTPRSESGEAAFDDEGVDIESPFEAEGSFEEQIEMPQEGET
;
A
#
# COMPACT_ATOMS: atom_id res chain seq x y z
N ARG A 1 1.27 -16.79 7.84
CA ARG A 1 0.63 -15.99 6.76
C ARG A 1 -0.11 -16.98 5.86
N VAL A 2 -1.42 -16.83 5.72
CA VAL A 2 -2.18 -17.62 4.73
C VAL A 2 -1.93 -16.96 3.37
N LEU A 3 -1.49 -17.73 2.38
CA LEU A 3 -1.37 -17.28 1.00
C LEU A 3 -2.71 -17.57 0.32
N HIS A 4 -3.34 -16.54 -0.22
CA HIS A 4 -4.54 -16.68 -1.03
C HIS A 4 -4.13 -16.86 -2.49
N PRO A 5 -4.90 -17.61 -3.30
CA PRO A 5 -4.66 -17.67 -4.73
C PRO A 5 -4.80 -16.28 -5.35
N ASP A 6 -4.06 -16.03 -6.42
CA ASP A 6 -4.22 -14.82 -7.22
C ASP A 6 -5.65 -14.78 -7.81
N VAL A 7 -6.25 -13.59 -7.83
CA VAL A 7 -7.58 -13.39 -8.39
C VAL A 7 -7.45 -13.08 -9.87
N GLU A 8 -8.01 -13.95 -10.71
CA GLU A 8 -7.95 -13.78 -12.16
C GLU A 8 -8.88 -12.66 -12.64
N LEU A 9 -8.51 -12.00 -13.75
CA LEU A 9 -9.31 -10.91 -14.31
C LEU A 9 -10.73 -11.36 -14.69
N ASP A 10 -10.88 -12.59 -15.19
CA ASP A 10 -12.18 -13.15 -15.57
C ASP A 10 -13.13 -13.27 -14.36
N GLU A 11 -12.61 -13.53 -13.16
CA GLU A 11 -13.41 -13.60 -11.94
C GLU A 11 -13.90 -12.20 -11.52
N LEU A 12 -13.05 -11.18 -11.65
CA LEU A 12 -13.43 -9.79 -11.43
C LEU A 12 -14.49 -9.31 -12.43
N LEU A 13 -14.34 -9.67 -13.71
CA LEU A 13 -15.32 -9.35 -14.74
C LEU A 13 -16.66 -10.07 -14.51
N GLY A 14 -16.63 -11.32 -14.03
CA GLY A 14 -17.81 -12.05 -13.60
C GLY A 14 -18.56 -11.36 -12.47
N ALA A 15 -17.83 -10.92 -11.42
CA ALA A 15 -18.40 -10.16 -10.31
C ALA A 15 -19.00 -8.82 -10.78
N LEU A 16 -18.28 -8.10 -11.66
CA LEU A 16 -18.74 -6.84 -12.25
C LEU A 16 -20.04 -7.01 -13.04
N ALA A 17 -20.16 -8.07 -13.84
CA ALA A 17 -21.36 -8.34 -14.63
C ALA A 17 -22.60 -8.47 -13.73
N GLY A 18 -22.46 -9.14 -12.58
CA GLY A 18 -23.54 -9.24 -11.58
C GLY A 18 -23.92 -7.89 -10.96
N ILE A 19 -22.95 -7.02 -10.71
CA ILE A 19 -23.18 -5.66 -10.19
C ILE A 19 -23.87 -4.78 -11.23
N LEU A 20 -23.43 -4.82 -12.49
CA LEU A 20 -24.03 -4.07 -13.59
C LEU A 20 -25.49 -4.41 -13.79
N ARG A 21 -25.83 -5.72 -13.80
CA ARG A 21 -27.21 -6.17 -13.92
C ARG A 21 -28.10 -5.64 -12.78
N ARG A 22 -27.57 -5.59 -11.55
CA ARG A 22 -28.28 -5.01 -10.40
C ARG A 22 -28.41 -3.48 -10.51
N ALA A 23 -27.38 -2.79 -10.98
CA ALA A 23 -27.42 -1.34 -11.18
C ALA A 23 -28.45 -0.92 -12.24
N GLU A 24 -28.61 -1.71 -13.30
CA GLU A 24 -29.66 -1.50 -14.32
C GLU A 24 -31.07 -1.63 -13.73
N LEU A 25 -31.29 -2.60 -12.82
CA LEU A 25 -32.58 -2.78 -12.14
C LEU A 25 -32.89 -1.67 -11.12
N ASN A 26 -31.89 -0.98 -10.61
CA ASN A 26 -32.03 0.12 -9.65
C ASN A 26 -32.14 1.51 -10.31
N GLN A 27 -32.28 1.58 -11.64
CA GLN A 27 -32.53 2.84 -12.35
C GLN A 27 -33.95 3.37 -12.07
N ALA A 28 -34.15 3.94 -10.89
CA ALA A 28 -35.10 5.04 -10.73
C ALA A 28 -34.43 6.32 -11.26
N HIS A 29 -35.17 7.16 -11.99
CA HIS A 29 -34.69 8.39 -12.63
C HIS A 29 -33.99 9.35 -11.65
N HIS A 30 -32.68 9.16 -11.42
CA HIS A 30 -31.88 10.08 -10.61
C HIS A 30 -31.27 11.15 -11.51
N ILE A 31 -31.97 12.29 -11.54
CA ILE A 31 -31.53 13.54 -12.16
C ILE A 31 -30.28 14.04 -11.40
N GLY A 32 -29.15 14.16 -12.09
CA GLY A 32 -28.16 15.22 -11.85
C GLY A 32 -27.18 15.09 -10.68
N ARG A 33 -26.72 13.90 -10.29
CA ARG A 33 -25.49 13.82 -9.48
C ARG A 33 -24.27 13.82 -10.40
N GLU A 34 -23.36 14.77 -10.20
CA GLU A 34 -22.06 14.74 -10.87
C GLU A 34 -21.35 13.42 -10.56
N VAL A 35 -20.86 12.77 -11.61
CA VAL A 35 -20.12 11.51 -11.48
C VAL A 35 -18.75 11.86 -10.92
N LEU A 36 -18.37 11.24 -9.78
CA LEU A 36 -17.02 11.37 -9.24
C LEU A 36 -15.99 11.05 -10.31
N SER A 37 -14.93 11.84 -10.38
CA SER A 37 -13.74 11.48 -11.14
C SER A 37 -13.12 10.19 -10.60
N THR A 38 -12.31 9.51 -11.42
CA THR A 38 -11.58 8.30 -10.99
C THR A 38 -10.76 8.58 -9.73
N ARG A 39 -10.10 9.75 -9.64
CA ARG A 39 -9.28 10.12 -8.49
C ARG A 39 -10.10 10.27 -7.21
N GLU A 40 -11.23 10.96 -7.29
CA GLU A 40 -12.14 11.10 -6.14
C GLU A 40 -12.70 9.74 -5.73
N ARG A 41 -13.00 8.87 -6.69
CA ARG A 41 -13.45 7.51 -6.43
C ARG A 41 -12.38 6.68 -5.71
N MET A 42 -11.11 6.80 -6.09
CA MET A 42 -10.00 6.12 -5.42
C MET A 42 -9.89 6.55 -3.95
N LEU A 43 -9.99 7.85 -3.68
CA LEU A 43 -9.98 8.38 -2.31
C LEU A 43 -11.15 7.82 -1.49
N ALA A 44 -12.37 7.87 -2.04
CA ALA A 44 -13.56 7.35 -1.38
C ALA A 44 -13.49 5.84 -1.12
N ILE A 45 -12.85 5.07 -2.02
CA ILE A 45 -12.60 3.63 -1.78
C ILE A 45 -11.60 3.45 -0.63
N MET A 46 -10.48 4.19 -0.65
CA MET A 46 -9.45 4.08 0.38
C MET A 46 -9.95 4.47 1.78
N GLU A 47 -10.84 5.45 1.89
CA GLU A 47 -11.49 5.82 3.16
C GLU A 47 -12.33 4.68 3.77
N ARG A 48 -12.80 3.76 2.94
CA ARG A 48 -13.64 2.61 3.33
C ARG A 48 -12.83 1.35 3.60
N LEU A 49 -11.56 1.33 3.23
CA LEU A 49 -10.69 0.19 3.37
C LEU A 49 -9.75 0.38 4.56
N THR A 50 -9.57 -0.69 5.32
CA THR A 50 -8.52 -0.76 6.34
C THR A 50 -7.59 -1.92 6.00
N HIS A 51 -6.44 -1.96 6.66
CA HIS A 51 -5.50 -3.07 6.52
C HIS A 51 -5.90 -4.29 7.36
N GLU A 52 -6.73 -4.08 8.39
CA GLU A 52 -7.15 -5.11 9.37
C GLU A 52 -8.35 -5.92 8.91
N HIS A 53 -9.19 -5.37 8.03
CA HIS A 53 -10.47 -5.97 7.65
C HIS A 53 -10.60 -6.14 6.15
N TYR A 54 -11.28 -7.21 5.76
CA TYR A 54 -11.66 -7.50 4.39
C TYR A 54 -13.03 -6.90 4.10
N THR A 55 -13.11 -6.03 3.10
CA THR A 55 -14.35 -5.47 2.60
C THR A 55 -14.80 -6.26 1.39
N SER A 56 -16.09 -6.60 1.29
CA SER A 56 -16.60 -7.29 0.11
C SER A 56 -16.48 -6.38 -1.12
N PHE A 57 -16.07 -6.95 -2.25
CA PHE A 57 -15.91 -6.21 -3.51
C PHE A 57 -17.19 -5.45 -3.88
N GLU A 58 -18.34 -6.10 -3.70
CA GLU A 58 -19.66 -5.55 -4.00
C GLU A 58 -20.02 -4.34 -3.14
N ALA A 59 -19.56 -4.30 -1.89
CA ALA A 59 -19.82 -3.17 -1.01
C ALA A 59 -19.18 -1.89 -1.54
N LEU A 60 -18.10 -1.97 -2.32
CA LEU A 60 -17.42 -0.78 -2.86
C LEU A 60 -18.25 -0.02 -3.91
N PHE A 61 -19.36 -0.59 -4.39
CA PHE A 61 -20.20 -0.03 -5.44
C PHE A 61 -21.45 0.66 -4.88
N THR A 62 -21.79 1.81 -5.48
CA THR A 62 -23.02 2.54 -5.22
C THR A 62 -23.95 2.32 -6.41
N LEU A 63 -24.91 1.40 -6.29
CA LEU A 63 -25.75 0.95 -7.41
C LEU A 63 -26.67 2.05 -7.93
N GLU A 64 -27.01 3.02 -7.08
CA GLU A 64 -27.86 4.17 -7.37
C GLU A 64 -27.23 5.14 -8.39
N GLU A 65 -25.90 5.08 -8.57
CA GLU A 65 -25.19 5.84 -9.60
C GLU A 65 -25.30 5.21 -11.00
N GLY A 66 -25.94 4.03 -11.08
CA GLY A 66 -26.16 3.30 -12.32
C GLY A 66 -24.87 2.79 -12.96
N ARG A 67 -24.98 2.41 -14.24
CA ARG A 67 -23.89 1.79 -15.00
C ARG A 67 -22.61 2.63 -15.03
N ALA A 68 -22.73 3.95 -15.18
CA ALA A 68 -21.57 4.84 -15.26
C ALA A 68 -20.77 4.85 -13.95
N GLY A 69 -21.45 5.00 -12.79
CA GLY A 69 -20.80 4.94 -11.48
C GLY A 69 -20.13 3.61 -11.21
N VAL A 70 -20.79 2.50 -11.58
CA VAL A 70 -20.22 1.15 -11.45
C VAL A 70 -18.93 0.98 -12.25
N ILE A 71 -18.91 1.45 -13.51
CA ILE A 71 -17.70 1.39 -14.33
C ILE A 71 -16.57 2.22 -13.72
N VAL A 72 -16.86 3.44 -13.24
CA VAL A 72 -15.85 4.29 -12.61
C VAL A 72 -15.28 3.66 -11.34
N THR A 73 -16.13 3.08 -10.48
CA THR A 73 -15.68 2.32 -9.31
C THR A 73 -14.78 1.16 -9.70
N PHE A 74 -15.16 0.40 -10.72
CA PHE A 74 -14.35 -0.72 -11.18
C PHE A 74 -12.97 -0.28 -11.68
N MET A 75 -12.93 0.76 -12.52
CA MET A 75 -11.67 1.34 -13.01
C MET A 75 -10.80 1.86 -11.86
N ALA A 76 -11.39 2.49 -10.85
CA ALA A 76 -10.67 2.96 -9.67
C ALA A 76 -10.07 1.81 -8.86
N ILE A 77 -10.80 0.70 -8.70
CA ILE A 77 -10.27 -0.51 -8.04
C ILE A 77 -9.09 -1.09 -8.82
N LEU A 78 -9.20 -1.18 -10.14
CA LEU A 78 -8.09 -1.67 -10.98
C LEU A 78 -6.86 -0.75 -10.91
N GLU A 79 -7.07 0.58 -10.89
CA GLU A 79 -5.95 1.53 -10.76
C GLU A 79 -5.30 1.42 -9.38
N LEU A 80 -6.07 1.34 -8.30
CA LEU A 80 -5.55 1.12 -6.94
C LEU A 80 -4.77 -0.19 -6.81
N ALA A 81 -5.24 -1.26 -7.46
CA ALA A 81 -4.55 -2.56 -7.47
C ALA A 81 -3.25 -2.49 -8.28
N LYS A 82 -3.27 -1.82 -9.44
CA LYS A 82 -2.09 -1.57 -10.28
C LYS A 82 -1.02 -0.74 -9.56
N GLU A 83 -1.42 0.24 -8.76
CA GLU A 83 -0.53 1.04 -7.89
C GLU A 83 -0.17 0.33 -6.58
N ALA A 84 -0.66 -0.90 -6.39
CA ALA A 84 -0.37 -1.74 -5.24
C ALA A 84 -0.75 -1.09 -3.89
N MET A 85 -1.80 -0.25 -3.89
CA MET A 85 -2.40 0.36 -2.70
C MET A 85 -3.43 -0.54 -2.01
N ILE A 86 -4.08 -1.40 -2.78
CA ILE A 86 -5.04 -2.39 -2.29
C ILE A 86 -4.59 -3.79 -2.69
N GLU A 87 -5.14 -4.79 -2.02
CA GLU A 87 -5.07 -6.18 -2.47
C GLU A 87 -6.48 -6.75 -2.59
N ILE A 88 -6.64 -7.60 -3.59
CA ILE A 88 -7.88 -8.29 -3.91
C ILE A 88 -7.65 -9.75 -3.57
N VAL A 89 -8.56 -10.33 -2.79
CA VAL A 89 -8.42 -11.68 -2.24
C VAL A 89 -9.67 -12.49 -2.52
N GLN A 90 -9.47 -13.73 -2.92
CA GLN A 90 -10.52 -14.72 -3.11
C GLN A 90 -10.06 -16.06 -2.51
N ASN A 91 -10.90 -16.72 -1.72
CA ASN A 91 -10.48 -17.91 -0.98
C ASN A 91 -10.53 -19.19 -1.83
N ALA A 92 -11.40 -19.21 -2.82
CA ALA A 92 -11.58 -20.30 -3.79
C ALA A 92 -12.21 -19.74 -5.08
N PRO A 93 -12.05 -20.43 -6.23
CA PRO A 93 -12.70 -20.04 -7.46
C PRO A 93 -14.21 -19.86 -7.26
N LEU A 94 -14.78 -18.81 -7.85
CA LEU A 94 -16.21 -18.45 -7.73
C LEU A 94 -16.67 -18.10 -6.29
N SER A 95 -15.78 -18.06 -5.30
CA SER A 95 -16.11 -17.57 -3.96
C SER A 95 -16.16 -16.04 -3.93
N PRO A 96 -16.76 -15.42 -2.91
CA PRO A 96 -16.84 -13.97 -2.83
C PRO A 96 -15.46 -13.29 -2.84
N ILE A 97 -15.35 -12.23 -3.63
CA ILE A 97 -14.14 -11.42 -3.76
C ILE A 97 -14.13 -10.37 -2.64
N HIS A 98 -12.99 -10.22 -2.01
CA HIS A 98 -12.76 -9.25 -0.95
C HIS A 98 -11.60 -8.32 -1.31
N VAL A 99 -11.59 -7.13 -0.70
CA VAL A 99 -10.60 -6.08 -0.92
C VAL A 99 -10.16 -5.55 0.44
N ARG A 100 -8.86 -5.30 0.61
CA ARG A 100 -8.33 -4.59 1.78
C ARG A 100 -7.21 -3.63 1.37
N ALA A 101 -6.95 -2.63 2.22
CA ALA A 101 -5.82 -1.73 2.00
C ALA A 101 -4.51 -2.48 2.28
N ARG A 102 -3.49 -2.23 1.45
CA ARG A 102 -2.13 -2.70 1.73
C ARG A 102 -1.51 -1.77 2.76
N THR A 103 -0.85 -2.34 3.77
CA THR A 103 0.06 -1.56 4.61
C THR A 103 1.16 -1.01 3.70
N PRO A 104 1.38 0.32 3.64
CA PRO A 104 2.53 0.85 2.94
C PRO A 104 3.75 0.14 3.52
N ARG A 105 4.51 -0.54 2.66
CA ARG A 105 5.75 -1.17 3.06
C ARG A 105 6.62 -0.01 3.55
N SER A 106 6.71 0.17 4.87
CA SER A 106 7.81 0.96 5.41
C SER A 106 9.04 0.27 4.88
N GLU A 107 9.90 1.00 4.17
CA GLU A 107 11.20 0.51 3.76
C GLU A 107 12.08 0.41 5.01
N SER A 108 11.65 -0.42 5.97
CA SER A 108 12.42 -0.87 7.12
C SER A 108 13.04 -2.21 6.73
N GLY A 109 13.78 -2.20 5.61
CA GLY A 109 14.87 -3.13 5.43
C GLY A 109 16.05 -2.53 6.18
N GLU A 110 16.07 -2.72 7.50
CA GLU A 110 17.34 -2.70 8.22
C GLU A 110 18.24 -3.68 7.49
N ALA A 111 19.22 -3.17 6.75
CA ALA A 111 20.36 -3.97 6.37
C ALA A 111 21.00 -4.40 7.69
N ALA A 112 20.70 -5.62 8.12
CA ALA A 112 21.58 -6.35 9.01
C ALA A 112 22.93 -6.40 8.28
N PHE A 113 23.82 -5.48 8.64
CA PHE A 113 25.22 -5.64 8.35
C PHE A 113 25.67 -6.81 9.21
N ASP A 114 25.67 -8.00 8.60
CA ASP A 114 26.30 -9.16 9.19
C ASP A 114 27.78 -8.82 9.43
N ASP A 115 28.13 -8.84 10.71
CA ASP A 115 29.48 -8.83 11.26
C ASP A 115 30.22 -10.09 10.78
N GLU A 116 30.67 -10.09 9.52
CA GLU A 116 31.73 -10.98 9.07
C GLU A 116 33.01 -10.15 8.95
N GLY A 117 33.96 -10.47 9.84
CA GLY A 117 35.23 -9.80 10.03
C GLY A 117 35.95 -9.51 8.71
N VAL A 118 36.06 -8.22 8.41
CA VAL A 118 37.08 -7.71 7.51
C VAL A 118 38.21 -7.23 8.41
N ASP A 119 39.32 -7.97 8.41
CA ASP A 119 40.60 -7.47 8.90
C ASP A 119 40.96 -6.23 8.09
N ILE A 120 40.62 -5.05 8.60
CA ILE A 120 41.14 -3.79 8.10
C ILE A 120 42.55 -3.67 8.69
N GLU A 121 43.54 -4.27 8.03
CA GLU A 121 44.92 -3.82 8.17
C GLU A 121 44.97 -2.37 7.68
N SER A 122 44.95 -1.43 8.62
CA SER A 122 45.06 0.01 8.35
C SER A 122 46.45 0.31 7.78
N PRO A 123 46.58 0.80 6.52
CA PRO A 123 47.88 1.14 5.94
C PRO A 123 48.36 2.55 6.35
N PHE A 124 47.87 3.11 7.45
CA PHE A 124 48.16 4.49 7.83
C PHE A 124 49.06 4.58 9.06
N GLU A 125 50.27 4.03 8.93
CA GLU A 125 51.44 4.51 9.68
C GLU A 125 52.38 5.22 8.70
N ALA A 126 52.23 6.53 8.57
CA ALA A 126 53.26 7.42 8.04
C ALA A 126 53.06 8.84 8.59
N GLU A 127 53.77 9.10 9.68
CA GLU A 127 54.49 10.33 10.05
C GLU A 127 53.75 11.69 10.02
N GLY A 128 53.74 12.36 11.18
CA GLY A 128 53.43 13.78 11.25
C GLY A 128 53.23 14.30 12.66
N SER A 129 54.32 14.40 13.41
CA SER A 129 54.49 15.16 14.66
C SER A 129 53.60 16.41 14.78
N PHE A 130 52.76 16.47 15.81
CA PHE A 130 52.26 17.72 16.36
C PHE A 130 52.35 17.65 17.89
N GLU A 131 53.25 18.48 18.43
CA GLU A 131 53.47 18.68 19.85
C GLU A 131 52.23 19.30 20.50
N GLU A 132 51.81 18.77 21.64
CA GLU A 132 51.31 19.62 22.72
C GLU A 132 51.75 19.04 24.07
N GLN A 133 52.86 19.60 24.55
CA GLN A 133 53.38 19.42 25.90
C GLN A 133 52.35 20.00 26.89
N ILE A 134 51.77 19.14 27.72
CA ILE A 134 51.10 19.61 28.95
C ILE A 134 51.78 18.91 30.12
N GLU A 135 52.88 19.51 30.55
CA GLU A 135 53.50 19.20 31.84
C GLU A 135 53.11 20.31 32.83
N MET A 136 52.26 19.96 33.79
CA MET A 136 52.08 20.65 35.06
C MET A 136 51.93 19.55 36.12
N PRO A 137 52.22 19.75 37.42
CA PRO A 137 52.53 20.99 38.16
C PRO A 137 53.83 20.82 39.02
N GLN A 138 54.30 21.79 39.81
CA GLN A 138 54.11 21.92 41.28
C GLN A 138 55.01 23.09 41.74
N GLU A 139 54.48 24.13 42.38
CA GLU A 139 54.58 24.46 43.83
C GLU A 139 55.78 25.33 44.25
N GLY A 140 55.52 26.24 45.20
CA GLY A 140 56.51 26.98 46.01
C GLY A 140 56.50 28.49 45.76
N GLU A 141 55.83 29.30 46.58
CA GLU A 141 56.42 30.10 47.69
C GLU A 141 57.48 31.10 47.16
N THR A 142 57.26 32.42 47.16
CA THR A 142 56.94 33.33 48.28
C THR A 142 56.53 34.70 47.74
#